data_AF-A0A257CUQ7-F1
#
_entry.id   AF-A0A257CUQ7-F1
#
_cell.length_a   1.000
_cell.length_b   1.000
_cell.length_c   1.000
_cell.angle_alpha   90.00
_cell.angle_beta   90.00
_cell.angle_gamma   90.00
#
_symmetry.space_group_name_H-M   'P 1'
#
loop_
_entity.id
_entity.type
_entity.pdbx_description
1 polymer ?
#
loop_
_entity_poly.entity_id
_entity_poly.type
_entity_poly.pdbx_seq_one_letter_code
_entity_poly.pdbx_strand_id
1 'polypeptide(L)'
;MDGTLSQLRSSWRDGVTIQDGNDNFLWQLMDGPSNIAAVDVTSNFQQMHPALNFLVDAVGVSLPLCKANGVADLLERVAAFGNANREAELLRKQTQEQSVVVSATALQVAGHEKEVREHVVQAQTVVASLREVQIKTAADASNVATLVEQIKTVGTNSDKLEALIGAYTSKFEAFQKELDNRNDEFTQFQADSKAAKDANAKRDAEIDRLTKLADSMISGSTTAGLAKSLEDTRMRYEERMNAARSGFRWSIVFLVVSAVPLAAHLLPGLFGDFFPKVSATAHESWYGVLGKVLLMVPATWLTGFYTKTFADFFHLEREYAHKAALAMSVDGFKRQAPKYEEEITAEVFLEIRNNPAKGSPVEPAAHPLYDVLSKVVGKVLDKKKD
;
A
#
# COMPACT_ATOMS: atom_id res chain seq x y z
N MET A 1 -11.31 -89.97 -65.84
CA MET A 1 -12.78 -90.12 -65.95
C MET A 1 -13.53 -89.77 -64.67
N ASP A 2 -13.02 -90.08 -63.47
CA ASP A 2 -13.75 -89.84 -62.21
C ASP A 2 -14.06 -88.35 -61.91
N GLY A 3 -13.14 -87.43 -62.19
CA GLY A 3 -13.39 -85.98 -62.00
C GLY A 3 -14.52 -85.44 -62.89
N THR A 4 -14.52 -85.81 -64.18
CA THR A 4 -15.55 -85.43 -65.16
C THR A 4 -16.91 -86.07 -64.85
N LEU A 5 -16.95 -87.34 -64.43
CA LEU A 5 -18.20 -88.00 -64.02
C LEU A 5 -18.75 -87.43 -62.71
N SER A 6 -17.89 -87.00 -61.80
CA SER A 6 -18.33 -86.37 -60.54
C SER A 6 -19.04 -85.03 -60.77
N GLN A 7 -18.55 -84.22 -61.73
CA GLN A 7 -19.18 -82.95 -62.13
C GLN A 7 -20.54 -83.15 -62.82
N LEU A 8 -20.69 -84.19 -63.64
CA LEU A 8 -21.99 -84.55 -64.23
C LEU A 8 -22.98 -85.02 -63.15
N ARG A 9 -22.50 -85.84 -62.20
CA ARG A 9 -23.34 -86.43 -61.14
C ARG A 9 -23.82 -85.40 -60.12
N SER A 10 -23.01 -84.39 -59.79
CA SER A 10 -23.42 -83.31 -58.88
C SER A 10 -24.55 -82.45 -59.45
N SER A 11 -24.69 -82.41 -60.78
CA SER A 11 -25.63 -81.53 -61.48
C SER A 11 -26.84 -82.28 -62.08
N TRP A 12 -26.93 -83.60 -61.88
CA TRP A 12 -28.02 -84.44 -62.42
C TRP A 12 -29.31 -84.33 -61.60
N ARG A 13 -30.45 -84.08 -62.27
CA ARG A 13 -31.81 -84.07 -61.68
C ARG A 13 -32.83 -84.61 -62.69
N ASP A 14 -34.02 -84.99 -62.21
CA ASP A 14 -35.11 -85.47 -63.08
C ASP A 14 -35.57 -84.37 -64.06
N GLY A 15 -35.68 -84.70 -65.35
CA GLY A 15 -36.10 -83.78 -66.41
C GLY A 15 -34.96 -83.15 -67.22
N VAL A 16 -33.71 -83.35 -66.82
CA VAL A 16 -32.53 -82.85 -67.54
C VAL A 16 -32.26 -83.69 -68.80
N THR A 17 -31.96 -83.02 -69.91
CA THR A 17 -31.55 -83.68 -71.17
C THR A 17 -30.09 -83.39 -71.47
N ILE A 18 -29.38 -84.37 -72.03
CA ILE A 18 -28.00 -84.17 -72.52
C ILE A 18 -28.09 -83.76 -73.98
N GLN A 19 -27.46 -82.64 -74.33
CA GLN A 19 -27.26 -82.22 -75.71
C GLN A 19 -25.77 -82.09 -76.01
N ASP A 20 -25.37 -82.46 -77.22
CA ASP A 20 -24.02 -82.15 -77.72
C ASP A 20 -23.99 -80.67 -78.09
N GLY A 21 -23.16 -79.90 -77.40
CA GLY A 21 -23.08 -78.46 -77.56
C GLY A 21 -22.20 -78.01 -78.73
N ASN A 22 -21.39 -78.90 -79.31
CA ASN A 22 -20.41 -78.49 -80.33
C ASN A 22 -20.10 -79.54 -81.41
N ASP A 23 -20.94 -80.58 -81.53
CA ASP A 23 -20.74 -81.75 -82.43
C ASP A 23 -19.37 -82.43 -82.26
N ASN A 24 -18.74 -82.24 -81.10
CA ASN A 24 -17.40 -82.70 -80.77
C ASN A 24 -17.34 -83.29 -79.36
N PHE A 25 -18.46 -83.84 -78.86
CA PHE A 25 -18.57 -84.47 -77.53
C PHE A 25 -18.46 -83.49 -76.34
N LEU A 26 -18.90 -82.24 -76.50
CA LEU A 26 -19.17 -81.35 -75.35
C LEU A 26 -20.55 -81.67 -74.81
N TRP A 27 -20.62 -82.40 -73.70
CA TRP A 27 -21.91 -82.75 -73.10
C TRP A 27 -22.43 -81.58 -72.27
N GLN A 28 -23.55 -81.03 -72.70
CA GLN A 28 -24.27 -79.98 -71.99
C GLN A 28 -25.51 -80.59 -71.32
N LEU A 29 -25.63 -80.39 -70.01
CA LEU A 29 -26.85 -80.71 -69.28
C LEU A 29 -27.80 -79.52 -69.41
N MET A 30 -28.97 -79.79 -69.99
CA MET A 30 -30.01 -78.82 -70.27
C MET A 30 -31.20 -79.07 -69.38
N ASP A 31 -31.56 -78.08 -68.56
CA ASP A 31 -32.84 -78.01 -67.87
C ASP A 31 -33.70 -76.97 -68.60
N GLY A 32 -34.62 -77.45 -69.44
CA GLY A 32 -35.35 -76.60 -70.38
C GLY A 32 -34.40 -75.85 -71.36
N PRO A 33 -34.46 -74.51 -71.46
CA PRO A 33 -33.58 -73.72 -72.33
C PRO A 33 -32.24 -73.32 -71.67
N SER A 34 -32.00 -73.68 -70.40
CA SER A 34 -30.82 -73.28 -69.63
C SER A 34 -29.79 -74.39 -69.50
N ASN A 35 -28.53 -74.07 -69.83
CA ASN A 35 -27.40 -74.97 -69.62
C ASN A 35 -26.92 -74.84 -68.17
N ILE A 36 -26.99 -75.94 -67.42
CA ILE A 36 -26.64 -75.99 -65.99
C ILE A 36 -25.23 -76.55 -65.76
N ALA A 37 -24.68 -77.28 -66.72
CA ALA A 37 -23.31 -77.79 -66.68
C ALA A 37 -22.86 -78.17 -68.08
N ALA A 38 -21.63 -77.78 -68.43
CA ALA A 38 -20.95 -78.24 -69.64
C ALA A 38 -19.70 -79.02 -69.24
N VAL A 39 -19.58 -80.25 -69.74
CA VAL A 39 -18.41 -81.08 -69.53
C VAL A 39 -17.84 -81.47 -70.88
N ASP A 40 -16.64 -80.99 -71.13
CA ASP A 40 -15.87 -81.34 -72.31
C ASP A 40 -15.22 -82.72 -72.09
N VAL A 41 -15.69 -83.72 -72.83
CA VAL A 41 -15.06 -85.05 -72.89
C VAL A 41 -14.34 -85.28 -74.21
N THR A 42 -14.20 -84.24 -75.04
CA THR A 42 -13.51 -84.29 -76.35
C THR A 42 -12.11 -84.84 -76.18
N SER A 43 -11.35 -84.41 -75.16
CA SER A 43 -9.99 -84.92 -74.91
C SER A 43 -9.97 -86.41 -74.56
N ASN A 44 -11.01 -86.93 -73.90
CA ASN A 44 -11.09 -88.33 -73.52
C ASN A 44 -11.43 -89.21 -74.73
N PHE A 45 -12.34 -88.77 -75.60
CA PHE A 45 -12.69 -89.48 -76.83
C PHE A 45 -11.60 -89.36 -77.91
N GLN A 46 -10.90 -88.23 -77.98
CA GLN A 46 -9.70 -88.08 -78.82
C GLN A 46 -8.59 -89.04 -78.41
N GLN A 47 -8.47 -89.42 -77.14
CA GLN A 47 -7.53 -90.45 -76.69
C GLN A 47 -8.01 -91.88 -77.00
N MET A 48 -9.32 -92.12 -77.11
CA MET A 48 -9.87 -93.42 -77.53
C MET A 48 -9.78 -93.65 -79.05
N HIS A 49 -9.79 -92.60 -79.86
CA HIS A 49 -9.77 -92.70 -81.32
C HIS A 49 -8.51 -93.43 -81.86
N PRO A 50 -7.28 -93.14 -81.38
CA PRO A 50 -6.10 -93.93 -81.71
C PRO A 50 -6.20 -95.40 -81.26
N ALA A 51 -6.78 -95.67 -80.09
CA ALA A 51 -6.90 -97.02 -79.55
C ALA A 51 -7.92 -97.88 -80.33
N LEU A 52 -9.02 -97.27 -80.79
CA LEU A 52 -10.01 -97.92 -81.66
C LEU A 52 -9.45 -98.18 -83.07
N ASN A 53 -8.74 -97.22 -83.65
CA ASN A 53 -8.04 -97.42 -84.93
C ASN A 53 -6.98 -98.52 -84.82
N PHE A 54 -6.24 -98.57 -83.72
CA PHE A 54 -5.29 -99.65 -83.45
C PHE A 54 -5.97 -101.04 -83.36
N LEU A 55 -7.15 -101.13 -82.74
CA LEU A 55 -7.94 -102.37 -82.69
C LEU A 55 -8.42 -102.80 -84.08
N VAL A 56 -8.86 -101.85 -84.91
CA VAL A 56 -9.28 -102.10 -86.29
C VAL A 56 -8.10 -102.53 -87.17
N ASP A 57 -6.93 -101.90 -87.01
CA ASP A 57 -5.70 -102.29 -87.70
C ASP A 57 -5.21 -103.67 -87.26
N ALA A 58 -5.24 -103.97 -85.95
CA ALA A 58 -4.88 -105.30 -85.43
C ALA A 58 -5.81 -106.40 -85.97
N VAL A 59 -7.12 -106.13 -86.07
CA VAL A 59 -8.09 -107.02 -86.72
C VAL A 59 -7.78 -107.16 -88.22
N GLY A 60 -7.43 -106.07 -88.90
CA GLY A 60 -7.03 -106.04 -90.31
C GLY A 60 -5.78 -106.87 -90.63
N VAL A 61 -4.76 -106.82 -89.77
CA VAL A 61 -3.51 -107.61 -89.90
C VAL A 61 -3.76 -109.10 -89.60
N SER A 62 -4.73 -109.42 -88.74
CA SER A 62 -5.12 -110.81 -88.42
C SER A 62 -6.04 -111.46 -89.47
N LEU A 63 -6.74 -110.67 -90.30
CA LEU A 63 -7.72 -111.15 -91.27
C LEU A 63 -7.15 -112.08 -92.36
N PRO A 64 -5.98 -111.81 -92.96
CA PRO A 64 -5.34 -112.69 -93.95
C PRO A 64 -4.93 -114.06 -93.38
N LEU A 65 -4.62 -114.13 -92.08
CA LEU A 65 -4.26 -115.38 -91.40
C LEU A 65 -5.44 -116.38 -91.35
N CYS A 66 -6.68 -115.93 -91.55
CA CYS A 66 -7.89 -116.74 -91.40
C CYS A 66 -8.51 -117.24 -92.72
N LYS A 67 -8.11 -116.77 -93.91
CA LYS A 67 -8.70 -117.20 -95.20
C LYS A 67 -7.94 -118.35 -95.86
N ALA A 68 -8.40 -119.60 -95.70
CA ALA A 68 -7.71 -120.79 -96.20
C ALA A 68 -8.20 -121.21 -97.59
N ASN A 69 -7.35 -121.11 -98.63
CA ASN A 69 -7.67 -121.63 -99.97
C ASN A 69 -6.57 -122.53 -100.61
N GLY A 70 -5.48 -122.89 -99.92
CA GLY A 70 -4.53 -123.90 -100.42
C GLY A 70 -3.13 -123.88 -99.79
N VAL A 71 -2.31 -124.88 -100.10
CA VAL A 71 -0.96 -125.12 -99.53
C VAL A 71 0.08 -124.07 -99.99
N ALA A 72 -0.16 -123.39 -101.12
CA ALA A 72 0.70 -122.29 -101.61
C ALA A 72 0.63 -121.01 -100.74
N ASP A 73 -0.41 -120.87 -99.92
CA ASP A 73 -0.71 -119.71 -99.05
C ASP A 73 0.05 -119.77 -97.69
N LEU A 74 0.70 -120.89 -97.38
CA LEU A 74 1.43 -121.07 -96.12
C LEU A 74 2.61 -120.10 -95.99
N LEU A 75 3.28 -119.80 -97.10
CA LEU A 75 4.44 -118.91 -97.12
C LEU A 75 4.03 -117.45 -96.87
N GLU A 76 2.89 -117.04 -97.42
CA GLU A 76 2.33 -115.68 -97.29
C GLU A 76 1.80 -115.43 -95.87
N ARG A 77 1.20 -116.45 -95.24
CA ARG A 77 0.80 -116.43 -93.82
C ARG A 77 1.98 -116.39 -92.86
N VAL A 78 3.05 -117.14 -93.13
CA VAL A 78 4.27 -117.09 -92.31
C VAL A 78 4.92 -115.70 -92.44
N ALA A 79 4.86 -115.08 -93.62
CA ALA A 79 5.31 -113.69 -93.81
C ALA A 79 4.40 -112.68 -93.08
N ALA A 80 3.07 -112.82 -93.16
CA ALA A 80 2.11 -111.97 -92.46
C ALA A 80 2.21 -112.11 -90.93
N PHE A 81 2.37 -113.33 -90.41
CA PHE A 81 2.60 -113.60 -88.99
C PHE A 81 3.96 -113.05 -88.54
N GLY A 82 4.99 -113.16 -89.38
CA GLY A 82 6.30 -112.53 -89.15
C GLY A 82 6.21 -111.00 -89.07
N ASN A 83 5.39 -110.37 -89.92
CA ASN A 83 5.16 -108.93 -89.88
C ASN A 83 4.33 -108.51 -88.67
N ALA A 84 3.24 -109.22 -88.36
CA ALA A 84 2.42 -108.97 -87.17
C ALA A 84 3.23 -109.15 -85.86
N ASN A 85 4.11 -110.14 -85.81
CA ASN A 85 5.00 -110.35 -84.66
C ASN A 85 6.05 -109.23 -84.54
N ARG A 86 6.56 -108.70 -85.66
CA ARG A 86 7.44 -107.53 -85.67
C ARG A 86 6.71 -106.26 -85.23
N GLU A 87 5.48 -106.05 -85.65
CA GLU A 87 4.63 -104.95 -85.19
C GLU A 87 4.34 -105.07 -83.69
N ALA A 88 3.94 -106.25 -83.21
CA ALA A 88 3.73 -106.51 -81.79
C ALA A 88 5.00 -106.27 -80.95
N GLU A 89 6.17 -106.66 -81.45
CA GLU A 89 7.46 -106.33 -80.81
C GLU A 89 7.76 -104.82 -80.82
N LEU A 90 7.42 -104.13 -81.90
CA LEU A 90 7.60 -102.67 -82.03
C LEU A 90 6.69 -101.92 -81.04
N LEU A 91 5.43 -102.33 -80.92
CA LEU A 91 4.50 -101.80 -79.92
C LEU A 91 4.89 -102.15 -78.49
N ARG A 92 5.44 -103.36 -78.25
CA ARG A 92 6.00 -103.72 -76.95
C ARG A 92 7.16 -102.79 -76.59
N LYS A 93 8.04 -102.48 -77.56
CA LYS A 93 9.13 -101.50 -77.37
C LYS A 93 8.60 -100.09 -77.13
N GLN A 94 7.63 -99.61 -77.92
CA GLN A 94 7.01 -98.29 -77.71
C GLN A 94 6.32 -98.17 -76.35
N THR A 95 5.58 -99.21 -75.92
CA THR A 95 4.95 -99.24 -74.60
C THR A 95 5.98 -99.25 -73.49
N GLN A 96 7.11 -99.94 -73.67
CA GLN A 96 8.20 -99.96 -72.70
C GLN A 96 8.93 -98.61 -72.64
N GLU A 97 9.12 -97.93 -73.77
CA GLU A 97 9.67 -96.56 -73.84
C GLU A 97 8.71 -95.55 -73.18
N GLN A 98 7.41 -95.63 -73.46
CA GLN A 98 6.40 -94.78 -72.83
C GLN A 98 6.28 -95.04 -71.32
N SER A 99 6.39 -96.29 -70.87
CA SER A 99 6.46 -96.66 -69.45
C SER A 99 7.64 -95.99 -68.73
N VAL A 100 8.82 -95.96 -69.37
CA VAL A 100 10.01 -95.28 -68.85
C VAL A 100 9.76 -93.77 -68.76
N VAL A 101 9.20 -93.16 -69.82
CA VAL A 101 8.85 -91.73 -69.83
C VAL A 101 7.83 -91.39 -68.75
N VAL A 102 6.78 -92.19 -68.58
CA VAL A 102 5.76 -92.00 -67.53
C VAL A 102 6.37 -92.13 -66.13
N SER A 103 7.29 -93.07 -65.92
CA SER A 103 8.00 -93.20 -64.63
C SER A 103 8.89 -91.99 -64.33
N ALA A 104 9.57 -91.44 -65.36
CA ALA A 104 10.42 -90.26 -65.23
C ALA A 104 9.58 -89.01 -64.94
N THR A 105 8.43 -88.87 -65.62
CA THR A 105 7.47 -87.78 -65.37
C THR A 105 6.87 -87.90 -63.96
N ALA A 106 6.53 -89.10 -63.49
CA ALA A 106 6.03 -89.29 -62.12
C ALA A 106 7.07 -88.90 -61.05
N LEU A 107 8.36 -89.18 -61.29
CA LEU A 107 9.48 -88.73 -60.46
C LEU A 107 9.63 -87.19 -60.47
N GLN A 108 9.50 -86.55 -61.63
CA GLN A 108 9.51 -85.08 -61.73
C GLN A 108 8.31 -84.46 -61.01
N VAL A 109 7.12 -85.02 -61.14
CA VAL A 109 5.91 -84.55 -60.45
C VAL A 109 6.06 -84.69 -58.94
N ALA A 110 6.63 -85.80 -58.44
CA ALA A 110 6.91 -85.96 -57.01
C ALA A 110 7.98 -84.95 -56.51
N GLY A 111 8.96 -84.62 -57.35
CA GLY A 111 9.94 -83.56 -57.08
C GLY A 111 9.29 -82.19 -56.95
N HIS A 112 8.46 -81.82 -57.92
CA HIS A 112 7.70 -80.56 -57.89
C HIS A 112 6.67 -80.52 -56.75
N GLU A 113 6.03 -81.65 -56.39
CA GLU A 113 5.12 -81.70 -55.24
C GLU A 113 5.87 -81.38 -53.94
N LYS A 114 7.11 -81.86 -53.79
CA LYS A 114 7.97 -81.55 -52.65
C LYS A 114 8.36 -80.07 -52.61
N GLU A 115 8.78 -79.50 -53.74
CA GLU A 115 9.11 -78.06 -53.88
C GLU A 115 7.89 -77.19 -53.56
N VAL A 116 6.71 -77.54 -54.06
CA VAL A 116 5.45 -76.83 -53.77
C VAL A 116 5.14 -76.90 -52.27
N ARG A 117 5.30 -78.05 -51.61
CA ARG A 117 5.11 -78.14 -50.15
C ARG A 117 6.10 -77.26 -49.38
N GLU A 118 7.37 -77.24 -49.76
CA GLU A 118 8.37 -76.35 -49.14
C GLU A 118 8.01 -74.88 -49.32
N HIS A 119 7.61 -74.46 -50.53
CA HIS A 119 7.16 -73.09 -50.77
C HIS A 119 5.89 -72.73 -49.99
N VAL A 120 4.95 -73.65 -49.81
CA VAL A 120 3.77 -73.43 -48.96
C VAL A 120 4.17 -73.21 -47.50
N VAL A 121 5.11 -74.00 -46.96
CA VAL A 121 5.63 -73.81 -45.59
C VAL A 121 6.36 -72.47 -45.45
N GLN A 122 7.18 -72.08 -46.44
CA GLN A 122 7.84 -70.78 -46.46
C GLN A 122 6.81 -69.63 -46.49
N ALA A 123 5.79 -69.73 -47.34
CA ALA A 123 4.73 -68.73 -47.44
C ALA A 123 3.93 -68.60 -46.12
N GLN A 124 3.61 -69.71 -45.46
CA GLN A 124 2.96 -69.71 -44.14
C GLN A 124 3.83 -69.02 -43.08
N THR A 125 5.13 -69.26 -43.10
CA THR A 125 6.09 -68.62 -42.19
C THR A 125 6.15 -67.11 -42.41
N VAL A 126 6.22 -66.67 -43.67
CA VAL A 126 6.20 -65.25 -44.03
C VAL A 126 4.89 -64.60 -43.58
N VAL A 127 3.73 -65.23 -43.82
CA VAL A 127 2.43 -64.72 -43.36
C VAL A 127 2.37 -64.60 -41.83
N ALA A 128 2.92 -65.56 -41.09
CA ALA A 128 2.99 -65.48 -39.64
C ALA A 128 3.85 -64.28 -39.17
N SER A 129 5.03 -64.09 -39.78
CA SER A 129 5.89 -62.93 -39.48
C SER A 129 5.22 -61.60 -39.84
N LEU A 130 4.47 -61.55 -40.94
CA LEU A 130 3.75 -60.35 -41.37
C LEU A 130 2.64 -59.98 -40.39
N ARG A 131 1.92 -60.98 -39.85
CA ARG A 131 0.92 -60.77 -38.80
C ARG A 131 1.55 -60.26 -37.51
N GLU A 132 2.71 -60.78 -37.11
CA GLU A 132 3.41 -60.28 -35.93
C GLU A 132 3.83 -58.82 -36.09
N VAL A 133 4.39 -58.46 -37.27
CA VAL A 133 4.73 -57.08 -37.61
C VAL A 133 3.48 -56.20 -37.61
N GLN A 134 2.37 -56.65 -38.19
CA GLN A 134 1.12 -55.90 -38.20
C GLN A 134 0.60 -55.60 -36.78
N ILE A 135 0.68 -56.58 -35.87
CA ILE A 135 0.29 -56.39 -34.46
C ILE A 135 1.21 -55.38 -33.77
N LYS A 136 2.54 -55.48 -33.97
CA LYS A 136 3.51 -54.53 -33.43
C LYS A 136 3.29 -53.11 -33.98
N THR A 137 3.13 -52.95 -35.28
CA THR A 137 2.86 -51.65 -35.92
C THR A 137 1.57 -51.02 -35.40
N ALA A 138 0.52 -51.83 -35.17
CA ALA A 138 -0.72 -51.33 -34.58
C ALA A 138 -0.53 -50.85 -33.12
N ALA A 139 0.24 -51.60 -32.32
CA ALA A 139 0.59 -51.20 -30.96
C ALA A 139 1.44 -49.92 -30.93
N ASP A 140 2.45 -49.83 -31.80
CA ASP A 140 3.32 -48.66 -31.93
C ASP A 140 2.54 -47.43 -32.39
N ALA A 141 1.61 -47.57 -33.35
CA ALA A 141 0.73 -46.48 -33.76
C ALA A 141 -0.12 -45.94 -32.60
N SER A 142 -0.64 -46.84 -31.76
CA SER A 142 -1.38 -46.45 -30.54
C SER A 142 -0.48 -45.75 -29.51
N ASN A 143 0.75 -46.23 -29.33
CA ASN A 143 1.73 -45.60 -28.43
C ASN A 143 2.12 -44.20 -28.92
N VAL A 144 2.36 -44.04 -30.23
CA VAL A 144 2.65 -42.74 -30.85
C VAL A 144 1.47 -41.79 -30.70
N ALA A 145 0.24 -42.24 -30.93
CA ALA A 145 -0.95 -41.41 -30.72
C ALA A 145 -1.06 -40.93 -29.26
N THR A 146 -0.75 -41.80 -28.30
CA THR A 146 -0.74 -41.45 -26.86
C THR A 146 0.34 -40.42 -26.54
N LEU A 147 1.56 -40.62 -27.06
CA LEU A 147 2.67 -39.69 -26.89
C LEU A 147 2.38 -38.32 -27.51
N VAL A 148 1.75 -38.28 -28.68
CA VAL A 148 1.34 -37.03 -29.34
C VAL A 148 0.35 -36.26 -28.46
N GLU A 149 -0.63 -36.93 -27.85
CA GLU A 149 -1.59 -36.28 -26.96
C GLU A 149 -0.94 -35.78 -25.66
N GLN A 150 0.02 -36.54 -25.11
CA GLN A 150 0.83 -36.11 -23.97
C GLN A 150 1.68 -34.87 -24.32
N ILE A 151 2.36 -34.86 -25.47
CA ILE A 151 3.14 -33.71 -25.94
C ILE A 151 2.25 -32.48 -26.10
N LYS A 152 1.06 -32.65 -26.68
CA LYS A 152 0.09 -31.56 -26.82
C LYS A 152 -0.33 -31.01 -25.45
N THR A 153 -0.62 -31.89 -24.50
CA THR A 153 -0.97 -31.51 -23.12
C THR A 153 0.17 -30.74 -22.44
N VAL A 154 1.41 -31.24 -22.55
CA VAL A 154 2.60 -30.57 -22.01
C VAL A 154 2.82 -29.20 -22.65
N GLY A 155 2.62 -29.07 -23.97
CA GLY A 155 2.66 -27.79 -24.67
C GLY A 155 1.66 -26.79 -24.08
N THR A 156 0.39 -27.19 -23.95
CA THR A 156 -0.65 -26.30 -23.38
C THR A 156 -0.38 -25.91 -21.93
N ASN A 157 0.23 -26.80 -21.13
CA ASN A 157 0.61 -26.48 -19.76
C ASN A 157 1.82 -25.54 -19.69
N SER A 158 2.75 -25.67 -20.64
CA SER A 158 3.89 -24.76 -20.76
C SER A 158 3.43 -23.35 -21.13
N ASP A 159 2.50 -23.21 -22.08
CA ASP A 159 1.92 -21.91 -22.46
C ASP A 159 1.21 -21.24 -21.27
N LYS A 160 0.46 -22.02 -20.48
CA LYS A 160 -0.18 -21.52 -19.25
C LYS A 160 0.84 -21.08 -18.21
N LEU A 161 1.92 -21.83 -18.05
CA LEU A 161 3.00 -21.49 -17.10
C LEU A 161 3.72 -20.22 -17.54
N GLU A 162 4.00 -20.06 -18.83
CA GLU A 162 4.61 -18.85 -19.40
C GLU A 162 3.72 -17.62 -19.16
N ALA A 163 2.42 -17.75 -19.42
CA ALA A 163 1.45 -16.70 -19.15
C ALA A 163 1.39 -16.33 -17.65
N LEU A 164 1.44 -17.32 -16.75
CA LEU A 164 1.49 -17.09 -15.30
C LEU A 164 2.77 -16.38 -14.89
N ILE A 165 3.93 -16.81 -15.39
CA ILE A 165 5.23 -16.18 -15.12
C ILE A 165 5.19 -14.72 -15.57
N GLY A 166 4.73 -14.43 -16.79
CA GLY A 166 4.60 -13.06 -17.29
C GLY A 166 3.70 -12.20 -16.40
N ALA A 167 2.56 -12.74 -15.95
CA ALA A 167 1.66 -12.04 -15.05
C ALA A 167 2.28 -11.79 -13.66
N TYR A 168 3.03 -12.75 -13.11
CA TYR A 168 3.72 -12.57 -11.82
C TYR A 168 4.88 -11.59 -11.91
N THR A 169 5.68 -11.64 -12.97
CA THR A 169 6.76 -10.67 -13.21
C THR A 169 6.22 -9.25 -13.25
N SER A 170 5.15 -9.01 -14.01
CA SER A 170 4.52 -7.67 -14.06
C SER A 170 4.02 -7.19 -12.69
N LYS A 171 3.42 -8.08 -11.90
CA LYS A 171 2.99 -7.77 -10.53
C LYS A 171 4.19 -7.47 -9.61
N PHE A 172 5.28 -8.19 -9.78
CA PHE A 172 6.48 -8.01 -8.96
C PHE A 172 7.18 -6.68 -9.27
N GLU A 173 7.26 -6.29 -10.54
CA GLU A 173 7.77 -4.97 -10.95
C GLU A 173 6.91 -3.83 -10.40
N ALA A 174 5.57 -3.97 -10.49
CA ALA A 174 4.66 -2.98 -9.91
C ALA A 174 4.80 -2.88 -8.39
N PHE A 175 4.93 -4.02 -7.71
CA PHE A 175 5.13 -4.07 -6.26
C PHE A 175 6.48 -3.47 -5.84
N GLN A 176 7.56 -3.75 -6.58
CA GLN A 176 8.87 -3.17 -6.32
C GLN A 176 8.84 -1.64 -6.46
N LYS A 177 8.20 -1.13 -7.51
CA LYS A 177 8.03 0.31 -7.71
C LYS A 177 7.25 0.97 -6.58
N GLU A 178 6.20 0.33 -6.09
CA GLU A 178 5.42 0.82 -4.95
C GLU A 178 6.25 0.84 -3.65
N LEU A 179 7.07 -0.20 -3.42
CA LEU A 179 7.98 -0.24 -2.29
C LEU A 179 9.03 0.86 -2.35
N ASP A 180 9.63 1.09 -3.52
CA ASP A 180 10.63 2.13 -3.71
C ASP A 180 10.02 3.53 -3.46
N ASN A 181 8.85 3.80 -4.04
CA ASN A 181 8.11 5.04 -3.81
C ASN A 181 7.80 5.26 -2.31
N ARG A 182 7.30 4.23 -1.61
CA ARG A 182 7.00 4.32 -0.17
C ARG A 182 8.26 4.53 0.67
N ASN A 183 9.40 3.96 0.27
CA ASN A 183 10.66 4.15 0.96
C ASN A 183 11.17 5.59 0.80
N ASP A 184 11.02 6.17 -0.39
CA ASP A 184 11.36 7.56 -0.66
C ASP A 184 10.46 8.52 0.15
N GLU A 185 9.14 8.28 0.13
CA GLU A 185 8.17 9.03 0.96
C GLU A 185 8.50 8.92 2.46
N PHE A 186 8.86 7.74 2.94
CA PHE A 186 9.23 7.54 4.34
C PHE A 186 10.51 8.29 4.72
N THR A 187 11.50 8.31 3.83
CA THR A 187 12.75 9.05 4.03
C THR A 187 12.48 10.57 4.08
N GLN A 188 11.65 11.07 3.16
CA GLN A 188 11.21 12.46 3.14
C GLN A 188 10.44 12.81 4.42
N PHE A 189 9.46 11.98 4.81
CA PHE A 189 8.69 12.16 6.04
C PHE A 189 9.58 12.20 7.29
N GLN A 190 10.60 11.36 7.38
CA GLN A 190 11.54 11.37 8.50
C GLN A 190 12.35 12.67 8.56
N ALA A 191 12.80 13.17 7.40
CA ALA A 191 13.50 14.45 7.31
C ALA A 191 12.60 15.63 7.72
N ASP A 192 11.37 15.67 7.19
CA ASP A 192 10.39 16.71 7.48
C ASP A 192 9.96 16.68 8.96
N SER A 193 9.75 15.48 9.53
CA SER A 193 9.41 15.31 10.95
C SER A 193 10.53 15.82 11.86
N LYS A 194 11.80 15.54 11.51
CA LYS A 194 12.95 16.05 12.25
C LYS A 194 13.05 17.58 12.15
N ALA A 195 12.90 18.13 10.95
CA ALA A 195 12.90 19.57 10.73
C ALA A 195 11.75 20.27 11.49
N ALA A 196 10.55 19.69 11.49
CA ALA A 196 9.40 20.20 12.23
C ALA A 196 9.64 20.14 13.75
N LYS A 197 10.23 19.07 14.26
CA LYS A 197 10.58 18.95 15.68
C LYS A 197 11.61 20.00 16.10
N ASP A 198 12.64 20.22 15.30
CA ASP A 198 13.66 21.24 15.56
C ASP A 198 13.08 22.65 15.47
N ALA A 199 12.16 22.90 14.53
CA ALA A 199 11.44 24.17 14.41
C ALA A 199 10.53 24.42 15.63
N ASN A 200 9.78 23.41 16.06
CA ASN A 200 8.91 23.52 17.24
C ASN A 200 9.71 23.76 18.52
N ALA A 201 10.83 23.06 18.73
CA ALA A 201 11.69 23.31 19.89
C ALA A 201 12.21 24.76 19.93
N LYS A 202 12.53 25.35 18.77
CA LYS A 202 12.91 26.78 18.67
C LYS A 202 11.72 27.71 18.95
N ARG A 203 10.52 27.36 18.48
CA ARG A 203 9.30 28.13 18.76
C ARG A 203 8.96 28.10 20.24
N ASP A 204 9.04 26.95 20.89
CA ASP A 204 8.78 26.79 22.33
C ASP A 204 9.75 27.63 23.17
N ALA A 205 11.05 27.60 22.83
CA ALA A 205 12.05 28.44 23.49
C ALA A 205 11.79 29.95 23.29
N GLU A 206 11.34 30.35 22.10
CA GLU A 206 10.99 31.74 21.82
C GLU A 206 9.71 32.16 22.55
N ILE A 207 8.70 31.29 22.62
CA ILE A 207 7.47 31.53 23.39
C ILE A 207 7.81 31.72 24.87
N ASP A 208 8.60 30.84 25.48
CA ASP A 208 9.01 30.96 26.88
C ASP A 208 9.79 32.26 27.13
N ARG A 209 10.69 32.64 26.21
CA ARG A 209 11.40 33.92 26.26
C ARG A 209 10.43 35.11 26.20
N LEU A 210 9.49 35.11 25.26
CA LEU A 210 8.53 36.20 25.09
C LEU A 210 7.56 36.30 26.26
N THR A 211 7.12 35.17 26.82
CA THR A 211 6.28 35.15 28.03
C THR A 211 7.02 35.75 29.22
N LYS A 212 8.27 35.34 29.48
CA LYS A 212 9.10 35.93 30.54
C LYS A 212 9.34 37.42 30.34
N LEU A 213 9.55 37.85 29.10
CA LEU A 213 9.71 39.27 28.77
C LEU A 213 8.42 40.04 29.05
N ALA A 214 7.27 39.51 28.63
CA ALA A 214 5.96 40.11 28.87
C ALA A 214 5.67 40.23 30.38
N ASP A 215 5.91 39.18 31.16
CA ASP A 215 5.74 39.19 32.62
C ASP A 215 6.64 40.24 33.28
N SER A 216 7.92 40.32 32.88
CA SER A 216 8.83 41.36 33.37
C SER A 216 8.38 42.77 32.97
N MET A 217 7.81 42.95 31.78
CA MET A 217 7.28 44.24 31.33
C MET A 217 6.02 44.66 32.11
N ILE A 218 5.10 43.73 32.37
CA ILE A 218 3.89 44.00 33.15
C ILE A 218 4.25 44.38 34.60
N SER A 219 5.13 43.60 35.23
CA SER A 219 5.61 43.87 36.59
C SER A 219 6.40 45.19 36.68
N GLY A 220 7.33 45.40 35.75
CA GLY A 220 8.14 46.63 35.69
C GLY A 220 7.31 47.88 35.40
N SER A 221 6.32 47.80 34.50
CA SER A 221 5.45 48.95 34.18
C SER A 221 4.51 49.30 35.32
N THR A 222 4.01 48.32 36.07
CA THR A 222 3.13 48.55 37.22
C THR A 222 3.89 49.20 38.39
N THR A 223 5.09 48.70 38.70
CA THR A 223 5.95 49.30 39.74
C THR A 223 6.42 50.71 39.35
N ALA A 224 6.82 50.92 38.09
CA ALA A 224 7.19 52.25 37.58
C ALA A 224 6.00 53.23 37.59
N GLY A 225 4.80 52.78 37.20
CA GLY A 225 3.58 53.59 37.25
C GLY A 225 3.20 54.00 38.67
N LEU A 226 3.26 53.06 39.62
CA LEU A 226 3.01 53.33 41.04
C LEU A 226 4.03 54.32 41.60
N ALA A 227 5.34 54.09 41.36
CA ALA A 227 6.42 54.98 41.78
C ALA A 227 6.24 56.39 41.22
N LYS A 228 5.89 56.52 39.94
CA LYS A 228 5.62 57.81 39.30
C LYS A 228 4.43 58.54 39.93
N SER A 229 3.34 57.82 40.24
CA SER A 229 2.17 58.42 40.89
C SER A 229 2.46 58.94 42.31
N LEU A 230 3.31 58.24 43.06
CA LEU A 230 3.76 58.65 44.39
C LEU A 230 4.71 59.85 44.30
N GLU A 231 5.61 59.84 43.32
CA GLU A 231 6.53 60.94 43.05
C GLU A 231 5.79 62.22 42.60
N ASP A 232 4.80 62.10 41.73
CA ASP A 232 3.95 63.24 41.35
C ASP A 232 3.18 63.79 42.56
N THR A 233 2.79 62.91 43.49
CA THR A 233 2.13 63.32 44.74
C THR A 233 3.11 64.04 45.66
N ARG A 234 4.35 63.56 45.79
CA ARG A 234 5.45 64.23 46.50
C ARG A 234 5.67 65.64 45.95
N MET A 235 5.81 65.78 44.64
CA MET A 235 6.01 67.08 43.98
C MET A 235 4.88 68.07 44.27
N ARG A 236 3.61 67.61 44.26
CA ARG A 236 2.47 68.45 44.63
C ARG A 236 2.54 68.94 46.08
N TYR A 237 3.00 68.10 47.01
CA TYR A 237 3.18 68.52 48.41
C TYR A 237 4.38 69.44 48.59
N GLU A 238 5.47 69.21 47.88
CA GLU A 238 6.65 70.10 47.86
C GLU A 238 6.26 71.51 47.38
N GLU A 239 5.46 71.61 46.32
CA GLU A 239 4.94 72.88 45.82
C GLU A 239 4.05 73.59 46.87
N ARG A 240 3.10 72.87 47.48
CA ARG A 240 2.25 73.40 48.55
C ARG A 240 3.04 73.80 49.80
N MET A 241 4.07 73.04 50.14
CA MET A 241 5.00 73.35 51.23
C MET A 241 5.77 74.65 50.94
N ASN A 242 6.27 74.82 49.72
CA ASN A 242 6.97 76.05 49.30
C ASN A 242 6.03 77.27 49.28
N ALA A 243 4.76 77.07 48.88
CA ALA A 243 3.73 78.10 49.00
C ALA A 243 3.46 78.45 50.48
N ALA A 244 3.35 77.47 51.38
CA ALA A 244 3.19 77.70 52.82
C ALA A 244 4.40 78.41 53.45
N ARG A 245 5.63 78.06 53.05
CA ARG A 245 6.86 78.76 53.45
C ARG A 245 6.84 80.22 53.01
N SER A 246 6.38 80.49 51.79
CA SER A 246 6.23 81.85 51.27
C SER A 246 5.12 82.60 52.02
N GLY A 247 3.99 81.96 52.29
CA GLY A 247 2.90 82.50 53.10
C GLY A 247 3.33 82.85 54.52
N PHE A 248 4.17 82.03 55.16
CA PHE A 248 4.78 82.31 56.46
C PHE A 248 5.68 83.56 56.43
N ARG A 249 6.47 83.74 55.37
CA ARG A 249 7.27 84.97 55.21
C ARG A 249 6.38 86.20 55.10
N TRP A 250 5.30 86.12 54.32
CA TRP A 250 4.31 87.20 54.22
C TRP A 250 3.56 87.45 55.54
N SER A 251 3.27 86.40 56.31
CA SER A 251 2.62 86.55 57.62
C SER A 251 3.52 87.24 58.63
N ILE A 252 4.83 86.97 58.61
CA ILE A 252 5.81 87.71 59.42
C ILE A 252 5.84 89.18 59.01
N VAL A 253 5.90 89.48 57.71
CA VAL A 253 5.87 90.87 57.23
C VAL A 253 4.58 91.57 57.69
N PHE A 254 3.44 90.93 57.56
CA PHE A 254 2.16 91.47 58.03
C PHE A 254 2.15 91.67 59.55
N LEU A 255 2.73 90.76 60.32
CA LEU A 255 2.88 90.87 61.78
C LEU A 255 3.78 92.05 62.16
N VAL A 256 4.90 92.24 61.47
CA VAL A 256 5.79 93.39 61.69
C VAL A 256 5.07 94.70 61.34
N VAL A 257 4.41 94.78 60.17
CA VAL A 257 3.66 95.97 59.75
C VAL A 257 2.52 96.28 60.72
N SER A 258 1.79 95.27 61.18
CA SER A 258 0.74 95.39 62.21
C SER A 258 1.31 95.86 63.56
N ALA A 259 2.54 95.50 63.88
CA ALA A 259 3.24 95.93 65.09
C ALA A 259 3.80 97.37 65.02
N VAL A 260 4.02 97.94 63.83
CA VAL A 260 4.58 99.29 63.67
C VAL A 260 3.70 100.39 64.30
N PRO A 261 2.39 100.48 64.06
CA PRO A 261 1.52 101.47 64.72
C PRO A 261 1.54 101.34 66.26
N LEU A 262 1.64 100.11 66.74
CA LEU A 262 1.76 99.77 68.16
C LEU A 262 3.08 100.26 68.77
N ALA A 263 4.19 100.05 68.06
CA ALA A 263 5.51 100.52 68.46
C ALA A 263 5.62 102.06 68.39
N ALA A 264 5.05 102.69 67.37
CA ALA A 264 5.00 104.14 67.21
C ALA A 264 4.23 104.82 68.35
N HIS A 265 3.17 104.18 68.86
CA HIS A 265 2.44 104.69 70.02
C HIS A 265 3.22 104.57 71.34
N LEU A 266 3.99 103.49 71.55
CA LEU A 266 4.71 103.25 72.81
C LEU A 266 6.05 104.02 72.90
N LEU A 267 6.65 104.37 71.76
CA LEU A 267 7.95 105.05 71.69
C LEU A 267 7.85 106.33 70.84
N PRO A 268 7.19 107.39 71.33
CA PRO A 268 6.93 108.62 70.56
C PRO A 268 8.21 109.34 70.10
N GLY A 269 9.36 109.10 70.74
CA GLY A 269 10.66 109.71 70.37
C GLY A 269 11.34 109.13 69.13
N LEU A 270 10.95 107.94 68.66
CA LEU A 270 11.60 107.25 67.53
C LEU A 270 10.88 107.46 66.18
N PHE A 271 9.60 107.82 66.19
CA PHE A 271 8.74 107.82 64.99
C PHE A 271 8.23 109.21 64.55
N GLY A 272 8.62 110.29 65.24
CA GLY A 272 8.30 111.68 64.87
C GLY A 272 6.80 111.98 64.74
N ASP A 273 6.46 113.08 64.06
CA ASP A 273 5.06 113.53 63.81
C ASP A 273 4.36 112.75 62.67
N PHE A 274 4.93 111.62 62.23
CA PHE A 274 4.45 110.87 61.05
C PHE A 274 3.13 110.11 61.30
N PHE A 275 2.75 109.92 62.57
CA PHE A 275 1.51 109.28 62.96
C PHE A 275 0.62 110.24 63.77
N PRO A 276 -0.70 110.29 63.51
CA PRO A 276 -1.60 111.20 64.20
C PRO A 276 -1.61 110.92 65.71
N LYS A 277 -1.29 111.96 66.51
CA LYS A 277 -1.31 111.92 67.98
C LYS A 277 -2.77 111.77 68.44
N VAL A 278 -3.20 110.54 68.73
CA VAL A 278 -4.49 110.30 69.38
C VAL A 278 -4.41 110.81 70.83
N SER A 279 -5.41 111.60 71.24
CA SER A 279 -5.36 112.42 72.45
C SER A 279 -5.06 111.63 73.73
N ALA A 280 -4.33 112.25 74.66
CA ALA A 280 -3.78 111.67 75.89
C ALA A 280 -4.81 111.11 76.90
N THR A 281 -6.11 111.18 76.62
CA THR A 281 -7.19 110.62 77.46
C THR A 281 -7.55 109.16 77.15
N ALA A 282 -6.93 108.53 76.14
CA ALA A 282 -7.17 107.11 75.84
C ALA A 282 -6.25 106.12 76.58
N HIS A 283 -5.32 106.61 77.40
CA HIS A 283 -4.27 105.78 78.02
C HIS A 283 -4.74 104.91 79.20
N GLU A 284 -5.91 105.19 79.80
CA GLU A 284 -6.42 104.43 80.97
C GLU A 284 -7.56 103.45 80.65
N SER A 285 -7.96 103.35 79.39
CA SER A 285 -9.08 102.50 79.00
C SER A 285 -8.62 101.07 78.68
N TRP A 286 -9.16 100.07 79.37
CA TRP A 286 -8.93 98.63 79.07
C TRP A 286 -9.27 98.28 77.61
N TYR A 287 -10.16 99.05 76.96
CA TYR A 287 -10.49 98.94 75.54
C TYR A 287 -9.28 99.25 74.63
N GLY A 288 -8.34 100.09 75.06
CA GLY A 288 -7.11 100.38 74.33
C GLY A 288 -6.13 99.21 74.30
N VAL A 289 -6.05 98.42 75.38
CA VAL A 289 -5.27 97.17 75.42
C VAL A 289 -5.98 96.07 74.64
N LEU A 290 -7.31 95.98 74.74
CA LEU A 290 -8.11 95.01 74.00
C LEU A 290 -8.00 95.23 72.48
N GLY A 291 -8.07 96.48 72.02
CA GLY A 291 -7.89 96.83 70.61
C GLY A 291 -6.50 96.47 70.08
N LYS A 292 -5.46 96.63 70.90
CA LYS A 292 -4.07 96.25 70.56
C LYS A 292 -3.89 94.74 70.42
N VAL A 293 -4.48 93.95 71.33
CA VAL A 293 -4.46 92.48 71.24
C VAL A 293 -5.27 92.00 70.04
N LEU A 294 -6.46 92.58 69.80
CA LEU A 294 -7.33 92.22 68.68
C LEU A 294 -6.66 92.49 67.31
N LEU A 295 -5.80 93.52 67.22
CA LEU A 295 -5.03 93.84 66.01
C LEU A 295 -3.89 92.83 65.74
N MET A 296 -3.30 92.28 66.80
CA MET A 296 -2.23 91.27 66.70
C MET A 296 -2.73 89.84 66.46
N VAL A 297 -3.98 89.55 66.84
CA VAL A 297 -4.59 88.21 66.72
C VAL A 297 -4.57 87.68 65.28
N PRO A 298 -5.02 88.40 64.24
CA PRO A 298 -5.00 87.90 62.86
C PRO A 298 -3.60 87.58 62.35
N ALA A 299 -2.61 88.42 62.68
CA ALA A 299 -1.23 88.23 62.25
C ALA A 299 -0.56 87.02 62.94
N THR A 300 -0.82 86.86 64.25
CA THR A 300 -0.34 85.73 65.04
C THR A 300 -1.01 84.42 64.59
N TRP A 301 -2.31 84.47 64.32
CA TRP A 301 -3.07 83.35 63.76
C TRP A 301 -2.53 82.91 62.40
N LEU A 302 -2.31 83.86 61.50
CA LEU A 302 -1.80 83.60 60.15
C LEU A 302 -0.42 82.96 60.19
N THR A 303 0.44 83.42 61.10
CA THR A 303 1.79 82.85 61.32
C THR A 303 1.73 81.44 61.89
N GLY A 304 0.86 81.20 62.87
CA GLY A 304 0.62 79.85 63.43
C GLY A 304 0.04 78.88 62.39
N PHE A 305 -0.91 79.35 61.57
CA PHE A 305 -1.50 78.59 60.47
C PHE A 305 -0.43 78.14 59.48
N TYR A 306 0.35 79.07 58.90
CA TYR A 306 1.38 78.69 57.92
C TYR A 306 2.50 77.84 58.52
N THR A 307 2.84 78.00 59.80
CA THR A 307 3.82 77.14 60.48
C THR A 307 3.33 75.69 60.59
N LYS A 308 2.08 75.50 61.04
CA LYS A 308 1.47 74.17 61.15
C LYS A 308 1.30 73.54 59.77
N THR A 309 0.77 74.29 58.80
CA THR A 309 0.60 73.82 57.42
C THR A 309 1.93 73.45 56.75
N PHE A 310 3.01 74.19 57.02
CA PHE A 310 4.34 73.83 56.52
C PHE A 310 4.84 72.51 57.13
N ALA A 311 4.69 72.33 58.44
CA ALA A 311 5.09 71.08 59.12
C ALA A 311 4.29 69.88 58.58
N ASP A 312 2.97 70.02 58.44
CA ASP A 312 2.11 68.95 57.93
C ASP A 312 2.51 68.54 56.50
N PHE A 313 2.77 69.49 55.60
CA PHE A 313 3.20 69.18 54.24
C PHE A 313 4.61 68.60 54.17
N PHE A 314 5.51 69.02 55.05
CA PHE A 314 6.87 68.47 55.12
C PHE A 314 6.88 67.00 55.56
N HIS A 315 6.04 66.63 56.53
CA HIS A 315 5.87 65.24 56.92
C HIS A 315 5.29 64.39 55.78
N LEU A 316 4.23 64.89 55.13
CA LEU A 316 3.61 64.21 53.97
C LEU A 316 4.61 64.04 52.82
N GLU A 317 5.36 65.09 52.46
CA GLU A 317 6.36 65.03 51.39
C GLU A 317 7.39 63.93 51.64
N ARG A 318 7.98 63.87 52.85
CA ARG A 318 8.97 62.83 53.20
C ARG A 318 8.41 61.42 53.15
N GLU A 319 7.19 61.22 53.63
CA GLU A 319 6.54 59.91 53.59
C GLU A 319 6.24 59.46 52.16
N TYR A 320 5.76 60.37 51.29
CA TYR A 320 5.57 60.06 49.87
C TYR A 320 6.89 59.86 49.13
N ALA A 321 7.95 60.59 49.48
CA ALA A 321 9.29 60.37 48.94
C ALA A 321 9.84 58.98 49.28
N HIS A 322 9.70 58.57 50.54
CA HIS A 322 10.09 57.24 51.00
C HIS A 322 9.32 56.15 50.25
N LYS A 323 8.00 56.31 50.12
CA LYS A 323 7.15 55.36 49.40
C LYS A 323 7.45 55.29 47.90
N ALA A 324 7.76 56.42 47.26
CA ALA A 324 8.16 56.46 45.86
C ALA A 324 9.49 55.73 45.64
N ALA A 325 10.48 55.98 46.51
CA ALA A 325 11.77 55.28 46.47
C ALA A 325 11.62 53.78 46.70
N LEU A 326 10.80 53.36 47.67
CA LEU A 326 10.48 51.95 47.89
C LEU A 326 9.84 51.33 46.65
N ALA A 327 8.78 51.93 46.09
CA ALA A 327 8.10 51.45 44.89
C ALA A 327 9.05 51.31 43.67
N MET A 328 9.99 52.25 43.50
CA MET A 328 10.98 52.22 42.43
C MET A 328 12.04 51.12 42.65
N SER A 329 12.39 50.83 43.90
CA SER A 329 13.38 49.81 44.27
C SER A 329 12.85 48.37 44.28
N VAL A 330 11.52 48.17 44.33
CA VAL A 330 10.88 46.84 44.34
C VAL A 330 11.35 45.96 43.18
N ASP A 331 11.31 46.46 41.94
CA ASP A 331 11.73 45.68 40.76
C ASP A 331 13.21 45.23 40.88
N GLY A 332 14.07 46.09 41.44
CA GLY A 332 15.46 45.77 41.74
C GLY A 332 15.61 44.67 42.80
N PHE A 333 14.84 44.74 43.89
CA PHE A 333 14.87 43.75 44.96
C PHE A 333 14.33 42.39 44.52
N LYS A 334 13.26 42.37 43.72
CA LYS A 334 12.73 41.14 43.11
C LYS A 334 13.77 40.42 42.24
N ARG A 335 14.55 41.18 41.47
CA ARG A 335 15.64 40.65 40.65
C ARG A 335 16.82 40.11 41.47
N GLN A 336 17.12 40.71 42.61
CA GLN A 336 18.24 40.29 43.47
C GLN A 336 17.89 39.10 44.38
N ALA A 337 16.62 38.95 44.76
CA ALA A 337 16.16 37.90 45.68
C ALA A 337 14.86 37.24 45.19
N PRO A 338 14.90 36.44 44.10
CA PRO A 338 13.70 35.87 43.49
C PRO A 338 12.94 34.90 44.42
N LYS A 339 13.62 34.28 45.39
CA LYS A 339 13.01 33.39 46.39
C LYS A 339 12.06 34.11 47.35
N TYR A 340 12.20 35.42 47.49
CA TYR A 340 11.45 36.25 48.44
C TYR A 340 10.57 37.27 47.70
N GLU A 341 10.28 37.05 46.42
CA GLU A 341 9.54 38.01 45.59
C GLU A 341 8.18 38.38 46.22
N GLU A 342 7.42 37.39 46.68
CA GLU A 342 6.11 37.59 47.28
C GLU A 342 6.19 38.33 48.62
N GLU A 343 7.20 38.03 49.44
CA GLU A 343 7.40 38.66 50.76
C GLU A 343 7.82 40.13 50.61
N ILE A 344 8.77 40.41 49.71
CA ILE A 344 9.22 41.77 49.37
C ILE A 344 8.06 42.58 48.79
N THR A 345 7.27 41.97 47.91
CA THR A 345 6.08 42.61 47.34
C THR A 345 5.07 42.92 48.43
N ALA A 346 4.75 41.95 49.29
CA ALA A 346 3.79 42.11 50.37
C ALA A 346 4.20 43.20 51.37
N GLU A 347 5.47 43.23 51.79
CA GLU A 347 5.99 44.23 52.72
C GLU A 347 5.88 45.65 52.13
N VAL A 348 6.31 45.83 50.88
CA VAL A 348 6.22 47.14 50.22
C VAL A 348 4.77 47.55 49.97
N PHE A 349 3.88 46.63 49.61
CA PHE A 349 2.45 46.94 49.49
C PHE A 349 1.82 47.31 50.83
N LEU A 350 2.16 46.64 51.92
CA LEU A 350 1.68 46.97 53.26
C LEU A 350 2.12 48.39 53.66
N GLU A 351 3.38 48.73 53.39
CA GLU A 351 3.94 50.04 53.70
C GLU A 351 3.34 51.16 52.82
N ILE A 352 3.15 50.90 51.52
CA ILE A 352 2.50 51.86 50.61
C ILE A 352 1.03 52.07 51.00
N ARG A 353 0.30 51.00 51.35
CA ARG A 353 -1.13 51.03 51.73
C ARG A 353 -1.41 51.85 52.98
N ASN A 354 -0.45 51.92 53.92
CA ASN A 354 -0.64 52.67 55.16
C ASN A 354 -0.80 54.16 54.87
N ASN A 355 -2.02 54.71 54.98
CA ASN A 355 -2.28 56.11 54.64
C ASN A 355 -1.48 57.06 55.55
N PRO A 356 -0.60 57.93 54.98
CA PRO A 356 0.14 58.97 55.71
C PRO A 356 -0.74 59.83 56.62
N ALA A 357 -1.97 60.10 56.18
CA ALA A 357 -2.92 60.97 56.88
C ALA A 357 -3.58 60.32 58.11
N LYS A 358 -3.29 59.05 58.44
CA LYS A 358 -3.82 58.38 59.63
C LYS A 358 -2.94 58.55 60.88
N GLY A 359 -1.66 58.87 60.72
CA GLY A 359 -0.71 59.01 61.85
C GLY A 359 -0.75 60.38 62.53
N SER A 360 -1.23 61.40 61.83
CA SER A 360 -1.53 62.71 62.42
C SER A 360 -3.05 62.84 62.52
N PRO A 361 -3.65 62.92 63.71
CA PRO A 361 -5.06 63.29 63.78
C PRO A 361 -5.18 64.63 63.05
N VAL A 362 -5.98 64.65 61.98
CA VAL A 362 -6.45 65.90 61.40
C VAL A 362 -7.44 66.45 62.41
N GLU A 363 -6.93 66.96 63.53
CA GLU A 363 -7.70 67.82 64.40
C GLU A 363 -8.11 69.02 63.53
N PRO A 364 -9.42 69.25 63.35
CA PRO A 364 -9.94 70.25 62.45
C PRO A 364 -9.33 71.58 62.83
N ALA A 365 -8.39 72.08 62.00
CA ALA A 365 -7.59 73.28 62.18
C ALA A 365 -7.80 73.93 63.55
N ALA A 366 -7.29 73.29 64.61
CA ALA A 366 -7.52 73.78 65.96
C ALA A 366 -7.03 75.22 65.98
N HIS A 367 -7.95 76.15 66.23
CA HIS A 367 -7.68 77.57 66.18
C HIS A 367 -6.38 77.79 66.99
N PRO A 368 -5.33 78.45 66.47
CA PRO A 368 -4.07 78.61 67.22
C PRO A 368 -4.30 79.38 68.53
N LEU A 369 -5.37 80.18 68.62
CA LEU A 369 -5.83 80.71 69.91
C LEU A 369 -6.41 79.65 70.83
N TYR A 370 -6.99 78.56 70.37
CA TYR A 370 -7.50 77.48 71.21
C TYR A 370 -6.38 76.80 72.00
N ASP A 371 -5.21 76.56 71.38
CA ASP A 371 -4.07 75.94 72.08
C ASP A 371 -3.36 76.92 73.04
N VAL A 372 -3.36 78.21 72.69
CA VAL A 372 -2.86 79.28 73.58
C VAL A 372 -3.87 79.59 74.71
N LEU A 373 -5.16 79.67 74.41
CA LEU A 373 -6.24 79.89 75.37
C LEU A 373 -6.41 78.69 76.28
N SER A 374 -6.33 77.44 75.79
CA SER A 374 -6.40 76.24 76.63
C SER A 374 -5.23 76.18 77.61
N LYS A 375 -4.00 76.53 77.17
CA LYS A 375 -2.84 76.64 78.06
C LYS A 375 -2.95 77.78 79.06
N VAL A 376 -3.46 78.95 78.66
CA VAL A 376 -3.61 80.11 79.54
C VAL A 376 -4.77 79.91 80.54
N VAL A 377 -5.91 79.41 80.07
CA VAL A 377 -7.07 79.07 80.91
C VAL A 377 -6.72 77.93 81.87
N GLY A 378 -6.00 76.90 81.41
CA GLY A 378 -5.47 75.83 82.28
C GLY A 378 -4.57 76.39 83.39
N LYS A 379 -3.63 77.28 83.05
CA LYS A 379 -2.76 77.94 84.05
C LYS A 379 -3.51 78.84 85.04
N VAL A 380 -4.56 79.53 84.60
CA VAL A 380 -5.35 80.42 85.47
C VAL A 380 -6.29 79.63 86.38
N LEU A 381 -6.80 78.48 85.92
CA LEU A 381 -7.60 77.56 86.75
C LEU A 381 -6.76 76.86 87.82
N ASP A 382 -5.52 76.45 87.50
CA ASP A 382 -4.64 75.83 88.50
C ASP A 382 -4.15 76.84 89.55
N LYS A 383 -3.96 78.11 89.18
CA LYS A 383 -3.53 79.17 90.13
C LYS A 383 -4.64 79.61 91.11
N LYS A 384 -5.88 79.15 90.95
CA LYS A 384 -7.01 79.46 91.84
C LYS A 384 -7.30 78.35 92.87
N LYS A 385 -6.47 77.30 92.88
CA LYS A 385 -6.58 76.13 93.77
C LYS A 385 -5.58 76.12 94.94
N ASP A 386 -4.73 77.14 95.04
CA ASP A 386 -3.98 77.52 96.24
C ASP A 386 -4.54 78.85 96.77
#